data_AF-A0A538RMD3-F1
#
_entry.id   AF-A0A538RMD3-F1
#
_cell.length_a   1.000
_cell.length_b   1.000
_cell.length_c   1.000
_cell.angle_alpha   90.00
_cell.angle_beta   90.00
_cell.angle_gamma   90.00
#
_symmetry.space_group_name_H-M   'P 1'
#
loop_
_entity.id
_entity.type
_entity.pdbx_description
1 polymer ?
#
loop_
_entity_poly.entity_id
_entity_poly.type
_entity_poly.pdbx_seq_one_letter_code
_entity_poly.pdbx_strand_id
1 'polypeptide(L)'
;MRCLGERVRGSRGWAAGGPRAAKFEAETQDPVSVLKRWQSYQAWHPTRHLFGLDSTLDEERHIANLGMRARESEFSVQLAALRRLAGDPDSDADMAWQDWHALRATYPEMAAGAELQALGATLRVRREDQLTRRSQRAYDLLLKAEQDGADLSILLAHTDQFLGDYAGSRMEGDVRQRRSAYLARLEERDIEAARNYSARYPFHFQARRERYQRCLDKHPTGAFAAEAASALKTIEAAWDKPDFRAVRDYFLDNPGAIAELVTQCRAYQAVHPQGRFATAVTDLLRWSERVTAPGEYRVILRNGLFEKRLARFFSR
;
A
#
# COMPACT_ATOMS: atom_id res chain seq x y z
N MET A 1 -61.81 -6.25 -53.70
CA MET A 1 -60.84 -7.32 -54.01
C MET A 1 -60.41 -7.23 -55.48
N ARG A 2 -59.25 -6.63 -55.75
CA ARG A 2 -58.49 -6.79 -57.01
C ARG A 2 -57.01 -6.78 -56.63
N CYS A 3 -56.39 -7.95 -56.68
CA CYS A 3 -54.96 -8.11 -56.53
C CYS A 3 -54.29 -7.63 -57.82
N LEU A 4 -53.57 -6.52 -57.76
CA LEU A 4 -52.63 -6.11 -58.79
C LEU A 4 -51.29 -6.79 -58.49
N GLY A 5 -50.98 -7.83 -59.27
CA GLY A 5 -49.69 -8.49 -59.27
C GLY A 5 -48.66 -7.62 -59.99
N GLU A 6 -47.76 -7.03 -59.22
CA GLU A 6 -46.56 -6.38 -59.74
C GLU A 6 -45.58 -7.43 -60.27
N ARG A 7 -45.47 -7.49 -61.60
CA ARG A 7 -44.44 -8.27 -62.31
C ARG A 7 -43.08 -7.61 -62.07
N VAL A 8 -42.31 -8.16 -61.12
CA VAL A 8 -40.87 -7.91 -61.01
C VAL A 8 -40.22 -8.33 -62.33
N ARG A 9 -39.77 -7.35 -63.13
CA ARG A 9 -38.98 -7.60 -64.34
C ARG A 9 -37.65 -8.21 -63.93
N GLY A 10 -37.52 -9.51 -64.14
CA GLY A 10 -36.29 -10.24 -63.97
C GLY A 10 -35.17 -9.71 -64.89
N SER A 11 -34.02 -9.50 -64.26
CA SER A 11 -32.87 -10.36 -64.54
C SER A 11 -32.29 -10.31 -65.97
N ARG A 12 -31.67 -9.17 -66.34
CA ARG A 12 -30.59 -9.12 -67.36
C ARG A 12 -29.41 -8.23 -66.93
N GLY A 13 -29.18 -8.11 -65.62
CA GLY A 13 -28.04 -7.36 -65.05
C GLY A 13 -26.87 -8.23 -64.58
N TRP A 14 -26.98 -9.56 -64.68
CA TRP A 14 -26.11 -10.51 -63.98
C TRP A 14 -24.68 -10.62 -64.54
N ALA A 15 -24.46 -10.20 -65.79
CA ALA A 15 -23.15 -10.30 -66.44
C ALA A 15 -22.29 -9.02 -66.34
N ALA A 16 -22.80 -7.93 -65.76
CA ALA A 16 -22.14 -6.62 -65.78
C ALA A 16 -21.42 -6.23 -64.47
N GLY A 17 -21.37 -7.12 -63.47
CA GLY A 17 -20.80 -6.82 -62.15
C GLY A 17 -19.29 -6.55 -62.17
N GLY A 18 -18.51 -7.42 -62.84
CA GLY A 18 -17.06 -7.32 -62.94
C GLY A 18 -16.59 -6.05 -63.67
N PRO A 19 -17.11 -5.74 -64.87
CA PRO A 19 -16.78 -4.49 -65.57
C PRO A 19 -17.09 -3.23 -64.76
N ARG A 20 -18.12 -3.26 -63.90
CA ARG A 20 -18.44 -2.15 -62.99
C ARG A 20 -17.47 -2.02 -61.83
N ALA A 21 -16.97 -3.12 -61.26
CA ALA A 21 -15.95 -3.09 -60.22
C ALA A 21 -14.60 -2.60 -60.78
N ALA A 22 -14.20 -3.09 -61.96
CA ALA A 22 -13.01 -2.65 -62.66
C ALA A 22 -13.07 -1.17 -63.08
N LYS A 23 -14.24 -0.71 -63.56
CA LYS A 23 -14.46 0.72 -63.85
C LYS A 23 -14.33 1.58 -62.58
N PHE A 24 -14.90 1.13 -61.45
CA PHE A 24 -14.78 1.82 -60.17
C PHE A 24 -13.33 1.90 -59.67
N GLU A 25 -12.56 0.81 -59.84
CA GLU A 25 -11.13 0.76 -59.55
C GLU A 25 -10.33 1.75 -60.42
N ALA A 26 -10.66 1.88 -61.71
CA ALA A 26 -10.02 2.85 -62.59
C ALA A 26 -10.34 4.32 -62.21
N GLU A 27 -11.51 4.56 -61.62
CA GLU A 27 -11.99 5.90 -61.24
C GLU A 27 -11.59 6.31 -59.82
N THR A 28 -11.23 5.35 -58.94
CA THR A 28 -11.04 5.59 -57.50
C THR A 28 -9.62 5.24 -57.06
N GLN A 29 -8.95 6.18 -56.37
CA GLN A 29 -7.59 5.97 -55.84
C GLN A 29 -7.56 5.38 -54.43
N ASP A 30 -8.71 5.25 -53.74
CA ASP A 30 -8.81 4.67 -52.40
C ASP A 30 -8.87 3.12 -52.45
N PRO A 31 -7.77 2.43 -52.06
CA PRO A 31 -7.71 0.96 -52.14
C PRO A 31 -8.70 0.26 -51.20
N VAL A 32 -9.11 0.90 -50.10
CA VAL A 32 -10.07 0.32 -49.15
C VAL A 32 -11.45 0.25 -49.78
N SER A 33 -11.89 1.35 -50.41
CA SER A 33 -13.16 1.38 -51.14
C SER A 33 -13.16 0.43 -52.34
N VAL A 34 -12.05 0.34 -53.07
CA VAL A 34 -11.89 -0.61 -54.19
C VAL A 34 -12.01 -2.05 -53.69
N LEU A 35 -11.31 -2.43 -52.62
CA LEU A 35 -11.39 -3.76 -52.02
C LEU A 35 -12.82 -4.12 -51.59
N LYS A 36 -13.49 -3.22 -50.85
CA LYS A 36 -14.89 -3.42 -50.42
C LYS A 36 -15.83 -3.62 -51.61
N ARG A 37 -15.60 -2.89 -52.71
CA ARG A 37 -16.39 -3.00 -53.93
C ARG A 37 -16.19 -4.35 -54.60
N TRP A 38 -14.95 -4.84 -54.69
CA TRP A 38 -14.63 -6.16 -55.22
C TRP A 38 -15.19 -7.29 -54.35
N GLN A 39 -15.05 -7.21 -53.01
CA GLN A 39 -15.65 -8.18 -52.08
C GLN A 39 -17.17 -8.21 -52.18
N SER A 40 -17.81 -7.05 -52.35
CA SER A 40 -19.25 -6.97 -52.59
C SER A 40 -19.62 -7.68 -53.88
N TYR A 41 -18.89 -7.43 -54.97
CA TYR A 41 -19.08 -8.15 -56.23
C TYR A 41 -18.97 -9.67 -56.04
N GLN A 42 -17.97 -10.15 -55.31
CA GLN A 42 -17.83 -11.58 -55.02
C GLN A 42 -19.03 -12.16 -54.27
N ALA A 43 -19.52 -11.45 -53.25
CA ALA A 43 -20.68 -11.87 -52.47
C ALA A 43 -21.97 -11.96 -53.32
N TRP A 44 -22.15 -11.04 -54.27
CA TRP A 44 -23.32 -11.01 -55.17
C TRP A 44 -23.24 -12.05 -56.30
N HIS A 45 -22.06 -12.58 -56.61
CA HIS A 45 -21.83 -13.50 -57.73
C HIS A 45 -21.09 -14.78 -57.29
N PRO A 46 -21.72 -15.66 -56.47
CA PRO A 46 -21.05 -16.87 -55.96
C PRO A 46 -20.74 -17.91 -57.05
N THR A 47 -21.49 -17.93 -58.15
CA THR A 47 -21.30 -18.87 -59.27
C THR A 47 -20.28 -18.40 -60.33
N ARG A 48 -19.60 -17.28 -60.10
CA ARG A 48 -18.64 -16.70 -61.07
C ARG A 48 -17.49 -17.65 -61.45
N HIS A 49 -17.15 -18.56 -60.54
CA HIS A 49 -16.08 -19.53 -60.71
C HIS A 49 -16.43 -20.69 -61.65
N LEU A 50 -17.70 -20.87 -62.04
CA LEU A 50 -18.14 -22.02 -62.86
C LEU A 50 -17.77 -21.90 -64.36
N PHE A 51 -17.31 -20.72 -64.80
CA PHE A 51 -17.10 -20.43 -66.24
C PHE A 51 -15.63 -20.15 -66.63
N GLY A 52 -14.65 -20.46 -65.76
CA GLY A 52 -13.22 -20.43 -66.13
C GLY A 52 -12.27 -20.52 -64.93
N LEU A 53 -11.53 -21.62 -64.81
CA LEU A 53 -10.59 -21.90 -63.70
C LEU A 53 -9.40 -20.92 -63.64
N ASP A 54 -8.87 -20.48 -64.78
CA ASP A 54 -7.73 -19.54 -64.80
C ASP A 54 -8.12 -18.15 -64.27
N SER A 55 -9.39 -17.75 -64.48
CA SER A 55 -9.89 -16.45 -64.01
C SER A 55 -10.04 -16.37 -62.48
N THR A 56 -10.17 -17.51 -61.79
CA THR A 56 -10.40 -17.51 -60.34
C THR A 56 -9.11 -17.27 -59.56
N LEU A 57 -8.00 -17.89 -59.96
CA LEU A 57 -6.70 -17.69 -59.32
C LEU A 57 -6.19 -16.26 -59.52
N ASP A 58 -6.41 -15.69 -60.71
CA ASP A 58 -6.02 -14.30 -60.99
C ASP A 58 -6.91 -13.31 -60.23
N GLU A 59 -8.22 -13.57 -60.09
CA GLU A 59 -9.12 -12.76 -59.25
C GLU A 59 -8.73 -12.82 -57.77
N GLU A 60 -8.42 -14.01 -57.23
CA GLU A 60 -7.99 -14.18 -55.84
C GLU A 60 -6.67 -13.45 -55.56
N ARG A 61 -5.69 -13.57 -56.46
CA ARG A 61 -4.43 -12.82 -56.38
C ARG A 61 -4.67 -11.31 -56.45
N HIS A 62 -5.55 -10.86 -57.35
CA HIS A 62 -5.91 -9.45 -57.47
C HIS A 62 -6.50 -8.92 -56.16
N ILE A 63 -7.45 -9.64 -55.57
CA ILE A 63 -8.07 -9.24 -54.29
C ILE A 63 -7.10 -9.31 -53.13
N ALA A 64 -6.20 -10.30 -53.10
CA ALA A 64 -5.13 -10.35 -52.11
C ALA A 64 -4.20 -9.12 -52.22
N ASN A 65 -3.84 -8.74 -53.45
CA ASN A 65 -3.04 -7.54 -53.72
C ASN A 65 -3.79 -6.25 -53.32
N LEU A 66 -5.09 -6.14 -53.62
CA LEU A 66 -5.92 -5.04 -53.15
C LEU A 66 -6.03 -5.01 -51.62
N GLY A 67 -6.10 -6.18 -50.99
CA GLY A 67 -6.05 -6.35 -49.53
C GLY A 67 -4.77 -5.80 -48.92
N MET A 68 -3.62 -6.14 -49.50
CA MET A 68 -2.33 -5.61 -49.09
C MET A 68 -2.25 -4.09 -49.27
N ARG A 69 -2.66 -3.56 -50.43
CA ARG A 69 -2.69 -2.11 -50.70
C ARG A 69 -3.62 -1.35 -49.75
N ALA A 70 -4.77 -1.94 -49.41
CA ALA A 70 -5.71 -1.37 -48.45
C ALA A 70 -5.09 -1.32 -47.05
N ARG A 71 -4.46 -2.41 -46.58
CA ARG A 71 -3.73 -2.43 -45.29
C ARG A 71 -2.58 -1.43 -45.26
N GLU A 72 -1.78 -1.35 -46.33
CA GLU A 72 -0.70 -0.36 -46.47
C GLU A 72 -1.22 1.08 -46.36
N SER A 73 -2.34 1.37 -47.02
CA SER A 73 -2.99 2.68 -46.96
C SER A 73 -3.49 3.01 -45.55
N GLU A 74 -4.18 2.07 -44.88
CA GLU A 74 -4.64 2.25 -43.51
C GLU A 74 -3.47 2.44 -42.52
N PHE A 75 -2.42 1.63 -42.66
CA PHE A 75 -1.19 1.77 -41.89
C PHE A 75 -0.56 3.14 -42.10
N SER A 76 -0.46 3.61 -43.35
CA SER A 76 0.10 4.94 -43.67
C SER A 76 -0.70 6.07 -43.00
N VAL A 77 -2.04 5.98 -43.00
CA VAL A 77 -2.91 6.96 -42.33
C VAL A 77 -2.69 6.97 -40.82
N GLN A 78 -2.67 5.79 -40.18
CA GLN A 78 -2.46 5.68 -38.73
C GLN A 78 -1.05 6.13 -38.34
N LEU A 79 -0.04 5.77 -39.13
CA LEU A 79 1.34 6.20 -38.93
C LEU A 79 1.47 7.72 -39.07
N ALA A 80 0.79 8.33 -40.03
CA ALA A 80 0.74 9.78 -40.19
C ALA A 80 0.04 10.47 -39.02
N ALA A 81 -1.03 9.87 -38.45
CA ALA A 81 -1.67 10.39 -37.24
C ALA A 81 -0.75 10.31 -36.02
N LEU A 82 -0.06 9.18 -35.84
CA LEU A 82 0.91 8.98 -34.77
C LEU A 82 2.11 9.95 -34.89
N ARG A 83 2.55 10.28 -36.10
CA ARG A 83 3.56 11.34 -36.31
C ARG A 83 3.10 12.71 -35.84
N ARG A 84 1.83 13.07 -36.08
CA ARG A 84 1.28 14.34 -35.60
C ARG A 84 1.27 14.36 -34.07
N LEU A 85 0.85 13.27 -33.43
CA LEU A 85 0.90 13.13 -31.98
C LEU A 85 2.33 13.23 -31.44
N ALA A 86 3.29 12.55 -32.08
CA ALA A 86 4.70 12.62 -31.72
C ALA A 86 5.29 14.03 -31.85
N GLY A 87 4.87 14.80 -32.87
CA GLY A 87 5.33 16.16 -33.13
C GLY A 87 4.68 17.24 -32.27
N ASP A 88 3.49 16.98 -31.71
CA ASP A 88 2.80 17.89 -30.81
C ASP A 88 3.40 17.79 -29.39
N PRO A 89 4.09 18.81 -28.86
CA PRO A 89 4.76 18.74 -27.55
C PRO A 89 3.80 18.63 -26.36
N ASP A 90 2.54 19.01 -26.52
CA ASP A 90 1.54 19.02 -25.46
C ASP A 90 0.75 17.70 -25.38
N SER A 91 0.89 16.84 -26.39
CA SER A 91 0.25 15.52 -26.37
C SER A 91 0.82 14.61 -25.26
N ASP A 92 0.01 13.65 -24.82
CA ASP A 92 0.43 12.68 -23.80
C ASP A 92 1.36 11.62 -24.42
N ALA A 93 2.63 11.60 -24.02
CA ALA A 93 3.61 10.67 -24.58
C ALA A 93 3.34 9.21 -24.17
N ASP A 94 2.67 8.98 -23.03
CA ASP A 94 2.30 7.62 -22.60
C ASP A 94 1.20 7.05 -23.52
N MET A 95 0.20 7.86 -23.88
CA MET A 95 -0.84 7.47 -24.84
C MET A 95 -0.25 7.24 -26.23
N ALA A 96 0.59 8.15 -26.73
CA ALA A 96 1.23 7.98 -28.03
C ALA A 96 2.13 6.73 -28.07
N TRP A 97 2.77 6.37 -26.95
CA TRP A 97 3.55 5.14 -26.83
C TRP A 97 2.67 3.88 -26.88
N GLN A 98 1.50 3.90 -26.24
CA GLN A 98 0.52 2.82 -26.32
C GLN A 98 -0.03 2.66 -27.75
N ASP A 99 -0.37 3.77 -28.41
CA ASP A 99 -0.83 3.77 -29.80
C ASP A 99 0.23 3.19 -30.76
N TRP A 100 1.51 3.50 -30.54
CA TRP A 100 2.61 2.89 -31.29
C TRP A 100 2.68 1.36 -31.11
N HIS A 101 2.51 0.86 -29.89
CA HIS A 101 2.45 -0.58 -29.62
C HIS A 101 1.24 -1.24 -30.27
N ALA A 102 0.07 -0.61 -30.19
CA ALA A 102 -1.16 -1.08 -30.82
C ALA A 102 -1.02 -1.14 -32.36
N LEU A 103 -0.41 -0.12 -32.96
CA LEU A 103 -0.12 -0.09 -34.40
C LEU A 103 0.81 -1.23 -34.82
N ARG A 104 1.88 -1.49 -34.05
CA ARG A 104 2.79 -2.62 -34.30
C ARG A 104 2.12 -3.98 -34.17
N ALA A 105 1.22 -4.14 -33.21
CA ALA A 105 0.47 -5.37 -33.02
C ALA A 105 -0.55 -5.60 -34.15
N THR A 106 -1.15 -4.53 -34.67
CA THR A 106 -2.16 -4.58 -35.74
C THR A 106 -1.54 -4.87 -37.10
N TYR A 107 -0.33 -4.36 -37.37
CA TYR A 107 0.39 -4.50 -38.64
C TYR A 107 1.81 -5.08 -38.45
N PRO A 108 1.94 -6.35 -38.01
CA PRO A 108 3.25 -6.98 -37.77
C PRO A 108 4.13 -7.03 -39.02
N GLU A 109 3.53 -7.17 -40.20
CA GLU A 109 4.20 -7.21 -41.50
C GLU A 109 4.91 -5.87 -41.84
N MET A 110 4.34 -4.75 -41.39
CA MET A 110 4.91 -3.41 -41.59
C MET A 110 5.78 -2.96 -40.39
N ALA A 111 5.75 -3.71 -39.28
CA ALA A 111 6.38 -3.31 -38.04
C ALA A 111 7.93 -3.28 -38.09
N ALA A 112 8.53 -3.95 -39.08
CA ALA A 112 9.98 -3.94 -39.32
C ALA A 112 10.46 -2.69 -40.08
N GLY A 113 9.55 -1.84 -40.56
CA GLY A 113 9.91 -0.63 -41.31
C GLY A 113 10.76 0.34 -40.48
N ALA A 114 11.88 0.81 -41.05
CA ALA A 114 12.82 1.73 -40.39
C ALA A 114 12.14 3.00 -39.85
N GLU A 115 11.10 3.47 -40.55
CA GLU A 115 10.35 4.67 -40.19
C GLU A 115 9.54 4.50 -38.90
N LEU A 116 8.89 3.34 -38.71
CA LEU A 116 8.14 3.03 -37.49
C LEU A 116 9.08 2.82 -36.30
N GLN A 117 10.27 2.25 -36.54
CA GLN A 117 11.31 2.10 -35.52
C GLN A 117 11.88 3.45 -35.07
N ALA A 118 12.15 4.36 -36.01
CA ALA A 118 12.61 5.72 -35.72
C ALA A 118 11.56 6.51 -34.91
N LEU A 119 10.28 6.37 -35.27
CA LEU A 119 9.17 6.96 -34.51
C LEU A 119 9.08 6.39 -33.09
N GLY A 120 9.25 5.07 -32.93
CA GLY A 120 9.32 4.43 -31.62
C GLY A 120 10.46 4.97 -30.76
N ALA A 121 11.67 5.08 -31.31
CA ALA A 121 12.80 5.67 -30.57
C ALA A 121 12.49 7.11 -30.10
N THR A 122 11.87 7.92 -30.97
CA THR A 122 11.48 9.30 -30.65
C THR A 122 10.45 9.37 -29.52
N LEU A 123 9.38 8.57 -29.62
CA LEU A 123 8.34 8.50 -28.59
C LEU A 123 8.89 8.00 -27.24
N ARG A 124 9.83 7.04 -27.27
CA ARG A 124 10.48 6.54 -26.06
C ARG A 124 11.25 7.64 -25.34
N VAL A 125 12.11 8.37 -26.05
CA VAL A 125 12.88 9.50 -25.49
C VAL A 125 11.92 10.55 -24.91
N ARG A 126 10.88 10.90 -25.65
CA ARG A 126 9.89 11.89 -25.18
C ARG A 126 9.17 11.45 -23.91
N ARG A 127 8.81 10.17 -23.81
CA ARG A 127 8.20 9.59 -22.62
C ARG A 127 9.15 9.63 -21.43
N GLU A 128 10.41 9.26 -21.62
CA GLU A 128 11.47 9.36 -20.61
C GLU A 128 11.65 10.82 -20.12
N ASP A 129 11.64 11.79 -21.04
CA ASP A 129 11.72 13.22 -20.72
C ASP A 129 10.49 13.71 -19.95
N GLN A 130 9.29 13.26 -20.32
CA GLN A 130 8.06 13.62 -19.62
C GLN A 130 8.03 13.03 -18.20
N LEU A 131 8.45 11.77 -18.04
CA LEU A 131 8.59 11.13 -16.73
C LEU A 131 9.62 11.85 -15.86
N THR A 132 10.75 12.26 -16.45
CA THR A 132 11.78 13.05 -15.76
C THR A 132 11.24 14.40 -15.30
N ARG A 133 10.48 15.11 -16.15
CA ARG A 133 9.86 16.39 -15.77
C ARG A 133 8.77 16.24 -14.71
N ARG A 134 7.91 15.22 -14.82
CA ARG A 134 6.85 14.92 -13.84
C ARG A 134 7.45 14.54 -12.49
N SER A 135 8.45 13.66 -12.47
CA SER A 135 9.16 13.29 -11.24
C SER A 135 9.88 14.50 -10.63
N GLN A 136 10.56 15.34 -11.42
CA GLN A 136 11.18 16.57 -10.89
C GLN A 136 10.14 17.48 -10.22
N ARG A 137 9.00 17.73 -10.88
CA ARG A 137 7.93 18.55 -10.31
C ARG A 137 7.36 17.96 -9.03
N ALA A 138 7.12 16.65 -8.98
CA ALA A 138 6.63 15.98 -7.78
C ALA A 138 7.63 16.07 -6.62
N TYR A 139 8.93 15.94 -6.92
CA TYR A 139 10.00 16.12 -5.95
C TYR A 139 10.08 17.57 -5.44
N ASP A 140 9.98 18.57 -6.33
CA ASP A 140 9.98 19.98 -5.95
C ASP A 140 8.77 20.33 -5.05
N LEU A 141 7.60 19.75 -5.33
CA LEU A 141 6.40 19.89 -4.49
C LEU A 141 6.60 19.26 -3.11
N LEU A 142 7.26 18.09 -3.02
CA LEU A 142 7.64 17.48 -1.75
C LEU A 142 8.59 18.40 -0.95
N LEU A 143 9.64 18.93 -1.59
CA LEU A 143 10.57 19.85 -0.94
C LEU A 143 9.88 21.13 -0.46
N LYS A 144 8.98 21.68 -1.27
CA LYS A 144 8.20 22.85 -0.90
C LYS A 144 7.29 22.56 0.30
N ALA A 145 6.58 21.44 0.31
CA ALA A 145 5.75 21.04 1.44
C ALA A 145 6.56 20.87 2.73
N GLU A 146 7.79 20.34 2.63
CA GLU A 146 8.69 20.26 3.79
C GLU A 146 9.12 21.64 4.29
N GLN A 147 9.45 22.57 3.38
CA GLN A 147 9.82 23.95 3.73
C GLN A 147 8.66 24.72 4.36
N ASP A 148 7.44 24.49 3.88
CA ASP A 148 6.21 25.10 4.42
C ASP A 148 5.80 24.48 5.78
N GLY A 149 6.56 23.49 6.28
CA GLY A 149 6.32 22.87 7.58
C GLY A 149 5.10 21.95 7.61
N ALA A 150 4.79 21.28 6.49
CA ALA A 150 3.70 20.32 6.43
C ALA A 150 3.85 19.22 7.49
N ASP A 151 2.73 18.66 7.95
CA ASP A 151 2.73 17.58 8.92
C ASP A 151 3.46 16.34 8.38
N LEU A 152 4.16 15.62 9.25
CA LEU A 152 4.96 14.44 8.89
C LEU A 152 4.14 13.35 8.19
N SER A 153 2.85 13.18 8.54
CA SER A 153 1.98 12.21 7.88
C SER A 153 1.68 12.59 6.43
N ILE A 154 1.54 13.88 6.13
CA ILE A 154 1.35 14.39 4.76
C ILE A 154 2.64 14.19 3.95
N LEU A 155 3.79 14.52 4.54
CA LEU A 155 5.10 14.31 3.90
C LEU A 155 5.34 12.84 3.59
N LEU A 156 4.98 11.93 4.51
CA LEU A 156 5.06 10.49 4.27
C LEU A 156 4.18 10.06 3.10
N ALA A 157 2.92 10.52 3.05
CA ALA A 157 2.02 10.22 1.93
C ALA A 157 2.60 10.70 0.58
N HIS A 158 3.18 11.90 0.53
CA HIS A 158 3.85 12.40 -0.68
C HIS A 158 5.07 11.55 -1.06
N THR A 159 5.88 11.12 -0.09
CA THR A 159 7.02 10.22 -0.38
C THR A 159 6.57 8.85 -0.86
N ASP A 160 5.52 8.27 -0.28
CA ASP A 160 4.97 6.98 -0.70
C ASP A 160 4.39 7.07 -2.12
N GLN A 161 3.63 8.13 -2.40
CA GLN A 161 3.11 8.39 -3.75
C GLN A 161 4.26 8.56 -4.76
N PHE A 162 5.27 9.36 -4.44
CA PHE A 162 6.42 9.56 -5.31
C PHE A 162 7.12 8.25 -5.65
N LEU A 163 7.37 7.40 -4.64
CA LEU A 163 8.05 6.12 -4.82
C LEU A 163 7.20 5.10 -5.60
N GLY A 164 5.87 5.22 -5.54
CA GLY A 164 4.95 4.43 -6.36
C GLY A 164 4.93 4.89 -7.83
N ASP A 165 4.76 6.19 -8.05
CA ASP A 165 4.54 6.76 -9.39
C ASP A 165 5.86 6.91 -10.19
N TYR A 166 6.99 7.10 -9.51
CA TYR A 166 8.28 7.46 -10.12
C TYR A 166 9.45 6.57 -9.68
N ALA A 167 9.19 5.27 -9.49
CA ALA A 167 10.22 4.27 -9.27
C ALA A 167 11.26 4.27 -10.41
N GLY A 168 12.55 4.13 -10.08
CA GLY A 168 13.67 4.21 -11.01
C GLY A 168 14.14 5.63 -11.34
N SER A 169 13.45 6.67 -10.86
CA SER A 169 13.87 8.05 -11.09
C SER A 169 15.18 8.39 -10.36
N ARG A 170 15.91 9.39 -10.85
CA ARG A 170 17.17 9.85 -10.24
C ARG A 170 17.00 10.28 -8.77
N MET A 171 15.81 10.75 -8.39
CA MET A 171 15.51 11.29 -7.06
C MET A 171 15.05 10.22 -6.07
N GLU A 172 14.79 8.99 -6.51
CA GLU A 172 14.26 7.90 -5.68
C GLU A 172 15.10 7.64 -4.42
N GLY A 173 16.43 7.67 -4.53
CA GLY A 173 17.33 7.47 -3.40
C GLY A 173 17.16 8.53 -2.31
N ASP A 174 17.08 9.81 -2.69
CA ASP A 174 16.87 10.91 -1.75
C ASP A 174 15.47 10.86 -1.12
N VAL A 175 14.44 10.55 -1.93
CA VAL A 175 13.06 10.41 -1.41
C VAL A 175 12.95 9.26 -0.40
N ARG A 176 13.61 8.12 -0.63
CA ARG A 176 13.69 7.03 0.37
C ARG A 176 14.38 7.48 1.64
N GLN A 177 15.49 8.22 1.52
CA GLN A 177 16.21 8.74 2.68
C GLN A 177 15.32 9.69 3.50
N ARG A 178 14.61 10.62 2.84
CA ARG A 178 13.66 11.54 3.49
C ARG A 178 12.52 10.81 4.17
N ARG A 179 11.91 9.83 3.48
CA ARG A 179 10.87 8.98 4.05
C ARG A 179 11.32 8.33 5.36
N SER A 180 12.50 7.72 5.37
CA SER A 180 13.09 7.13 6.57
C SER A 180 13.33 8.17 7.67
N ALA A 181 13.80 9.37 7.31
CA ALA A 181 13.98 10.46 8.26
C ALA A 181 12.65 10.96 8.86
N TYR A 182 11.58 11.06 8.06
CA TYR A 182 10.25 11.44 8.54
C TYR A 182 9.66 10.38 9.47
N LEU A 183 9.81 9.10 9.16
CA LEU A 183 9.42 8.01 10.05
C LEU A 183 10.17 8.09 11.39
N ALA A 184 11.48 8.30 11.36
CA ALA A 184 12.28 8.45 12.58
C ALA A 184 11.84 9.63 13.43
N ARG A 185 11.56 10.80 12.84
CA ARG A 185 11.02 11.98 13.55
C ARG A 185 9.63 11.72 14.13
N LEU A 186 8.78 10.99 13.42
CA LEU A 186 7.44 10.63 13.87
C LEU A 186 7.51 9.70 15.09
N GLU A 187 8.40 8.70 15.02
CA GLU A 187 8.67 7.78 16.12
C GLU A 187 9.26 8.51 17.33
N GLU A 188 10.24 9.40 17.11
CA GLU A 188 10.84 10.23 18.15
C GLU A 188 9.79 11.09 18.87
N ARG A 189 8.89 11.74 18.12
CA ARG A 189 7.76 12.50 18.70
C ARG A 189 6.88 11.63 19.59
N ASP A 190 6.54 10.43 19.14
CA ASP A 190 5.65 9.51 19.85
C ASP A 190 6.31 8.97 21.14
N ILE A 191 7.59 8.55 21.07
CA ILE A 191 8.33 8.08 22.26
C ILE A 191 8.59 9.21 23.25
N GLU A 192 8.91 10.42 22.78
CA GLU A 192 9.17 11.58 23.62
C GLU A 192 7.91 12.01 24.40
N ALA A 193 6.73 11.91 23.77
CA ALA A 193 5.47 12.10 24.47
C ALA A 193 5.25 11.07 25.60
N ALA A 194 5.65 9.81 25.39
CA ALA A 194 5.59 8.76 26.41
C ALA A 194 6.58 9.02 27.56
N ARG A 195 7.83 9.41 27.23
CA ARG A 195 8.87 9.79 28.21
C ARG A 195 8.42 10.95 29.09
N ASN A 196 7.97 12.04 28.48
CA ASN A 196 7.52 13.23 29.19
C ASN A 196 6.35 12.93 30.14
N TYR A 197 5.39 12.11 29.70
CA TYR A 197 4.29 11.69 30.57
C TYR A 197 4.78 10.83 31.74
N SER A 198 5.64 9.86 31.46
CA SER A 198 6.24 8.96 32.45
C SER A 198 7.04 9.70 33.52
N ALA A 199 7.77 10.74 33.13
CA ALA A 199 8.52 11.60 34.05
C ALA A 199 7.60 12.47 34.92
N ARG A 200 6.51 13.02 34.36
CA ARG A 200 5.57 13.88 35.10
C ARG A 200 4.70 13.12 36.08
N TYR A 201 4.32 11.88 35.77
CA TYR A 201 3.35 11.10 36.55
C TYR A 201 3.88 9.70 36.91
N PRO A 202 4.93 9.58 37.73
CA PRO A 202 5.61 8.31 37.99
C PRO A 202 4.70 7.23 38.58
N PHE A 203 3.66 7.61 39.34
CA PHE A 203 2.72 6.66 39.97
C PHE A 203 1.54 6.26 39.07
N HIS A 204 1.39 6.83 37.88
CA HIS A 204 0.30 6.49 36.94
C HIS A 204 0.69 5.27 36.08
N PHE A 205 0.91 4.11 36.71
CA PHE A 205 1.50 2.92 36.08
C PHE A 205 0.76 2.46 34.81
N GLN A 206 -0.57 2.34 34.87
CA GLN A 206 -1.37 1.87 33.74
C GLN A 206 -1.28 2.82 32.53
N ALA A 207 -1.45 4.12 32.75
CA ALA A 207 -1.36 5.11 31.68
C ALA A 207 0.06 5.21 31.10
N ARG A 208 1.10 5.01 31.92
CA ARG A 208 2.49 4.93 31.44
C ARG A 208 2.68 3.71 30.55
N ARG A 209 2.21 2.53 31.00
CA ARG A 209 2.27 1.28 30.24
C ARG A 209 1.56 1.42 28.89
N GLU A 210 0.34 1.90 28.87
CA GLU A 210 -0.45 2.10 27.64
C GLU A 210 0.25 3.02 26.63
N ARG A 211 0.94 4.07 27.09
CA ARG A 211 1.66 4.98 26.19
C ARG A 211 2.86 4.31 25.53
N TYR A 212 3.69 3.59 26.28
CA TYR A 212 4.81 2.86 25.68
C TYR A 212 4.34 1.69 24.81
N GLN A 213 3.26 1.01 25.20
CA GLN A 213 2.66 -0.05 24.37
C GLN A 213 2.15 0.53 23.05
N ARG A 214 1.46 1.67 23.07
CA ARG A 214 1.02 2.36 21.85
C ARG A 214 2.19 2.74 20.94
N CYS A 215 3.34 3.10 21.49
CA CYS A 215 4.54 3.34 20.68
C CYS A 215 5.02 2.05 19.98
N LEU A 216 5.03 0.91 20.68
CA LEU A 216 5.38 -0.38 20.09
C LEU A 216 4.37 -0.87 19.05
N ASP A 217 3.08 -0.66 19.30
CA ASP A 217 2.03 -1.08 18.37
C ASP A 217 2.12 -0.30 17.05
N LYS A 218 2.47 0.99 17.12
CA LYS A 218 2.68 1.84 15.94
C LYS A 218 4.01 1.55 15.23
N HIS A 219 5.07 1.30 16.00
CA HIS A 219 6.45 1.19 15.50
C HIS A 219 7.13 -0.09 16.03
N PRO A 220 6.66 -1.28 15.63
CA PRO A 220 7.12 -2.55 16.22
C PRO A 220 8.60 -2.83 15.96
N THR A 221 9.12 -2.37 14.82
CA THR A 221 10.52 -2.49 14.42
C THR A 221 11.20 -1.12 14.34
N GLY A 222 10.68 -0.13 15.07
CA GLY A 222 11.21 1.23 15.08
C GLY A 222 12.55 1.35 15.82
N ALA A 223 13.23 2.48 15.62
CA ALA A 223 14.53 2.76 16.23
C ALA A 223 14.47 2.79 17.77
N PHE A 224 13.32 3.15 18.33
CA PHE A 224 13.06 3.27 19.77
C PHE A 224 12.26 2.10 20.33
N ALA A 225 11.97 1.05 19.55
CA ALA A 225 11.22 -0.11 20.01
C ALA A 225 11.89 -0.82 21.20
N ALA A 226 13.22 -0.99 21.15
CA ALA A 226 13.99 -1.59 22.25
C ALA A 226 13.89 -0.76 23.54
N GLU A 227 13.90 0.57 23.42
CA GLU A 227 13.76 1.47 24.55
C GLU A 227 12.35 1.40 25.15
N ALA A 228 11.31 1.47 24.32
CA ALA A 228 9.92 1.36 24.78
C ALA A 228 9.68 0.03 25.50
N ALA A 229 10.20 -1.08 24.97
CA ALA A 229 10.14 -2.39 25.61
C ALA A 229 10.89 -2.43 26.95
N SER A 230 12.05 -1.78 27.05
CA SER A 230 12.81 -1.66 28.30
C SER A 230 12.06 -0.82 29.35
N ALA A 231 11.43 0.27 28.92
CA ALA A 231 10.62 1.13 29.78
C ALA A 231 9.39 0.38 30.32
N LEU A 232 8.72 -0.43 29.49
CA LEU A 232 7.62 -1.29 29.93
C LEU A 232 8.07 -2.28 31.01
N LYS A 233 9.18 -2.99 30.80
CA LYS A 233 9.74 -3.90 31.82
C LYS A 233 10.07 -3.17 33.12
N THR A 234 10.56 -1.95 33.04
CA THR A 234 10.88 -1.12 34.22
C THR A 234 9.62 -0.70 34.97
N ILE A 235 8.56 -0.32 34.25
CA ILE A 235 7.25 0.01 34.83
C ILE A 235 6.66 -1.21 35.53
N GLU A 236 6.66 -2.36 34.85
CA GLU A 236 6.17 -3.64 35.38
C GLU A 236 6.99 -4.12 36.58
N ALA A 237 8.29 -3.85 36.64
CA ALA A 237 9.11 -4.20 37.80
C ALA A 237 8.89 -3.30 39.03
N ALA A 238 8.28 -2.12 38.84
CA ALA A 238 8.08 -1.11 39.87
C ALA A 238 6.63 -0.96 40.33
N TRP A 239 5.68 -1.60 39.64
CA TRP A 239 4.25 -1.35 39.77
C TRP A 239 3.68 -1.60 41.18
N ASP A 240 4.13 -2.65 41.84
CA ASP A 240 3.61 -3.12 43.12
C ASP A 240 4.46 -2.62 44.32
N LYS A 241 5.58 -1.97 44.04
CA LYS A 241 6.51 -1.47 45.06
C LYS A 241 5.89 -0.43 46.01
N PRO A 242 5.11 0.56 45.55
CA PRO A 242 4.49 1.54 46.46
C PRO A 242 3.49 0.90 47.41
N ASP A 243 2.63 0.01 46.91
CA ASP A 243 1.60 -0.64 47.71
C ASP A 243 2.22 -1.62 48.70
N PHE A 244 3.25 -2.36 48.29
CA PHE A 244 4.01 -3.20 49.21
C PHE A 244 4.72 -2.37 50.28
N ARG A 245 5.24 -1.19 49.91
CA ARG A 245 5.86 -0.27 50.86
C ARG A 245 4.85 0.20 51.91
N ALA A 246 3.60 0.46 51.54
CA ALA A 246 2.55 0.81 52.49
C ALA A 246 2.29 -0.33 53.49
N VAL A 247 2.20 -1.58 53.03
CA VAL A 247 2.07 -2.77 53.90
C VAL A 247 3.25 -2.88 54.87
N ARG A 248 4.48 -2.75 54.35
CA ARG A 248 5.70 -2.85 55.14
C ARG A 248 5.79 -1.73 56.18
N ASP A 249 5.55 -0.50 55.77
CA ASP A 249 5.65 0.67 56.65
C ASP A 249 4.57 0.56 57.75
N TYR A 250 3.35 0.10 57.41
CA TYR A 250 2.30 -0.19 58.41
C TYR A 250 2.73 -1.24 59.45
N PHE A 251 3.36 -2.33 59.01
CA PHE A 251 3.87 -3.38 59.90
C PHE A 251 4.92 -2.85 60.88
N LEU A 252 5.84 -2.01 60.40
CA LEU A 252 6.91 -1.45 61.21
C LEU A 252 6.38 -0.42 62.22
N ASP A 253 5.44 0.41 61.80
CA ASP A 253 4.88 1.48 62.62
C ASP A 253 3.86 0.95 63.65
N ASN A 254 3.20 -0.18 63.38
CA ASN A 254 2.12 -0.74 64.19
C ASN A 254 2.30 -2.24 64.49
N PRO A 255 3.36 -2.66 65.22
CA PRO A 255 3.70 -4.07 65.39
C PRO A 255 2.66 -4.92 66.13
N GLY A 256 1.65 -4.32 66.76
CA GLY A 256 0.53 -5.00 67.43
C GLY A 256 -0.79 -5.01 66.65
N ALA A 257 -0.92 -4.22 65.59
CA ALA A 257 -2.17 -4.07 64.84
C ALA A 257 -2.31 -5.13 63.73
N ILE A 258 -2.36 -6.40 64.15
CA ILE A 258 -2.26 -7.55 63.23
C ILE A 258 -3.51 -7.67 62.32
N ALA A 259 -4.69 -7.32 62.81
CA ALA A 259 -5.94 -7.43 62.04
C ALA A 259 -5.96 -6.50 60.81
N GLU A 260 -5.52 -5.25 61.00
CA GLU A 260 -5.38 -4.27 59.94
C GLU A 260 -4.24 -4.63 58.99
N LEU A 261 -3.12 -5.17 59.51
CA LEU A 261 -2.04 -5.67 58.66
C LEU A 261 -2.53 -6.78 57.73
N VAL A 262 -3.28 -7.76 58.25
CA VAL A 262 -3.90 -8.82 57.44
C VAL A 262 -4.83 -8.23 56.37
N THR A 263 -5.61 -7.20 56.73
CA THR A 263 -6.49 -6.50 55.78
C THR A 263 -5.68 -5.85 54.66
N GLN A 264 -4.59 -5.16 54.97
CA GLN A 264 -3.72 -4.55 53.95
C GLN A 264 -3.01 -5.58 53.08
N CYS A 265 -2.51 -6.66 53.66
CA CYS A 265 -1.89 -7.76 52.90
C CYS A 265 -2.88 -8.39 51.91
N ARG A 266 -4.13 -8.63 52.33
CA ARG A 266 -5.19 -9.16 51.44
C ARG A 266 -5.57 -8.16 50.36
N ALA A 267 -5.68 -6.87 50.70
CA ALA A 267 -5.92 -5.81 49.72
C ALA A 267 -4.79 -5.77 48.68
N TYR A 268 -3.53 -5.86 49.12
CA TYR A 268 -2.39 -5.96 48.23
C TYR A 268 -2.49 -7.18 47.32
N GLN A 269 -2.76 -8.38 47.83
CA GLN A 269 -2.89 -9.60 47.01
C GLN A 269 -4.05 -9.54 46.03
N ALA A 270 -5.15 -8.88 46.40
CA ALA A 270 -6.30 -8.71 45.52
C ALA A 270 -5.97 -7.82 44.30
N VAL A 271 -5.15 -6.79 44.50
CA VAL A 271 -4.70 -5.89 43.42
C VAL A 271 -3.50 -6.49 42.65
N HIS A 272 -2.60 -7.18 43.36
CA HIS A 272 -1.31 -7.66 42.87
C HIS A 272 -1.14 -9.18 43.05
N PRO A 273 -2.02 -10.03 42.48
CA PRO A 273 -1.97 -11.48 42.69
C PRO A 273 -0.66 -12.12 42.19
N GLN A 274 -0.04 -11.50 41.18
CA GLN A 274 1.24 -11.90 40.59
C GLN A 274 2.34 -10.85 40.84
N GLY A 275 2.15 -9.99 41.84
CA GLY A 275 3.15 -8.98 42.22
C GLY A 275 4.48 -9.63 42.61
N ARG A 276 5.58 -8.92 42.36
CA ARG A 276 6.93 -9.28 42.82
C ARG A 276 6.98 -9.55 44.33
N PHE A 277 6.21 -8.82 45.13
CA PHE A 277 6.16 -9.02 46.59
C PHE A 277 5.02 -9.93 47.06
N ALA A 278 4.28 -10.59 46.15
CA ALA A 278 3.17 -11.47 46.52
C ALA A 278 3.59 -12.60 47.48
N THR A 279 4.76 -13.22 47.25
CA THR A 279 5.31 -14.24 48.16
C THR A 279 5.61 -13.67 49.54
N ALA A 280 6.26 -12.51 49.62
CA ALA A 280 6.56 -11.86 50.90
C ALA A 280 5.29 -11.48 51.68
N VAL A 281 4.25 -11.00 50.99
CA VAL A 281 2.95 -10.70 51.59
C VAL A 281 2.23 -11.98 52.05
N THR A 282 2.36 -13.07 51.30
CA THR A 282 1.81 -14.38 51.68
C THR A 282 2.49 -14.92 52.93
N ASP A 283 3.81 -14.80 53.01
CA ASP A 283 4.59 -15.18 54.19
C ASP A 283 4.20 -14.33 55.41
N LEU A 284 3.97 -13.03 55.22
CA LEU A 284 3.51 -12.13 56.27
C LEU A 284 2.09 -12.47 56.76
N LEU A 285 1.19 -12.86 55.86
CA LEU A 285 -0.14 -13.37 56.22
C LEU A 285 -0.06 -14.66 57.03
N ARG A 286 0.73 -15.63 56.55
CA ARG A 286 0.94 -16.90 57.26
C ARG A 286 1.59 -16.70 58.63
N TRP A 287 2.50 -15.74 58.75
CA TRP A 287 3.06 -15.34 60.03
C TRP A 287 1.99 -14.73 60.95
N SER A 288 1.18 -13.82 60.42
CA SER A 288 0.10 -13.15 61.17
C SER A 288 -0.90 -14.16 61.73
N GLU A 289 -1.35 -15.12 60.92
CA GLU A 289 -2.24 -16.21 61.36
C GLU A 289 -1.62 -17.01 62.51
N ARG A 290 -0.33 -17.37 62.38
CA ARG A 290 0.39 -18.15 63.38
C ARG A 290 0.51 -17.43 64.72
N VAL A 291 0.72 -16.11 64.75
CA VAL A 291 0.87 -15.35 66.00
C VAL A 291 -0.47 -14.98 66.64
N THR A 292 -1.57 -15.03 65.89
CA THR A 292 -2.93 -14.77 66.42
C THR A 292 -3.66 -16.02 66.91
N ALA A 293 -3.19 -17.22 66.57
CA ALA A 293 -3.84 -18.46 67.00
C ALA A 293 -3.79 -18.61 68.53
N PRO A 294 -4.85 -19.06 69.21
CA PRO A 294 -4.74 -19.39 70.63
C PRO A 294 -3.78 -20.58 70.83
N GLY A 295 -2.73 -20.43 71.65
CA GLY A 295 -1.73 -21.47 71.88
C GLY A 295 -0.61 -21.08 72.84
N GLU A 296 0.26 -22.04 73.16
CA GLU A 296 1.46 -21.80 73.97
C GLU A 296 2.60 -21.30 73.07
N TYR A 297 3.09 -20.09 73.35
CA TYR A 297 4.16 -19.46 72.59
C TYR A 297 5.47 -19.48 73.37
N ARG A 298 6.52 -20.04 72.77
CA ARG A 298 7.88 -19.89 73.29
C ARG A 298 8.47 -18.57 72.80
N VAL A 299 8.43 -17.55 73.64
CA VAL A 299 9.05 -16.25 73.35
C VAL A 299 10.54 -16.32 73.69
N ILE A 300 11.40 -16.23 72.68
CA ILE A 300 12.86 -16.16 72.87
C ILE A 300 13.26 -14.70 72.73
N LEU A 301 13.56 -14.07 73.86
CA LEU A 301 14.08 -12.72 73.93
C LEU A 301 15.51 -12.67 73.40
N ARG A 302 15.73 -11.92 72.30
CA ARG A 302 17.07 -11.75 71.72
C ARG A 302 17.80 -10.49 72.20
N ASN A 303 17.10 -9.40 72.53
CA ASN A 303 17.62 -8.20 73.21
C ASN A 303 16.48 -7.26 73.66
N GLY A 304 16.56 -6.65 74.86
CA GLY A 304 15.62 -5.62 75.32
C GLY A 304 15.63 -5.35 76.85
N LEU A 305 15.29 -4.12 77.25
CA LEU A 305 14.97 -3.72 78.63
C LEU A 305 13.45 -3.77 78.83
N PHE A 306 12.97 -4.44 79.88
CA PHE A 306 11.54 -4.57 80.17
C PHE A 306 11.08 -3.62 81.27
N GLU A 307 9.90 -3.04 81.08
CA GLU A 307 9.15 -2.45 82.19
C GLU A 307 8.65 -3.56 83.12
N LYS A 308 8.90 -3.39 84.43
CA LYS A 308 8.64 -4.37 85.51
C LYS A 308 7.19 -4.88 85.56
N ARG A 309 6.24 -4.17 84.96
CA ARG A 309 4.81 -4.53 84.92
C ARG A 309 4.50 -5.65 83.93
N LEU A 310 5.26 -5.77 82.85
CA LEU A 310 5.05 -6.80 81.82
C LEU A 310 5.65 -8.16 82.20
N ALA A 311 6.58 -8.19 83.16
CA ALA A 311 7.25 -9.42 83.62
C ALA A 311 6.27 -10.51 84.12
N ARG A 312 5.10 -10.12 84.63
CA ARG A 312 4.08 -11.06 85.14
C ARG A 312 3.41 -11.88 84.03
N PHE A 313 3.45 -11.41 82.79
CA PHE A 313 2.89 -12.12 81.63
C PHE A 313 3.88 -13.10 81.00
N PHE A 314 5.15 -13.05 81.40
CA PHE A 314 6.21 -13.91 80.87
C PHE A 314 6.77 -14.91 81.89
N SER A 315 6.23 -14.95 83.11
CA SER A 315 6.66 -15.90 84.15
C SER A 315 5.79 -17.17 84.14
N ARG A 316 6.33 -18.24 83.57
CA ARG A 316 6.26 -19.59 84.14
C ARG A 316 7.67 -20.17 84.16
#